data_AF-A0A139IDQ9-F1
#
_entry.id   AF-A0A139IDQ9-F1
#
_cell.length_a   1.000
_cell.length_b   1.000
_cell.length_c   1.000
_cell.angle_alpha   90.00
_cell.angle_beta   90.00
_cell.angle_gamma   90.00
#
_symmetry.space_group_name_H-M   'P 1'
#
loop_
_entity.id
_entity.type
_entity.pdbx_description
1 polymer ?
#
loop_
_entity_poly.entity_id
_entity_poly.type
_entity_poly.pdbx_seq_one_letter_code
_entity_poly.pdbx_strand_id
1 'polypeptide(L)'
;MGFDKGDLPLEERYGDWTIKDQIDTMGKLGTNTLRIPTTYAAWVKVPGSRLYFGDHQNYIADITKHVIERWNVHVIIDLLSLPGGVNILQIGEAFGHDAYVQGRL
;
A
#
# COMPACT_ATOMS: atom_id res chain seq x y z
N MET A 1 8.65 20.90 -0.65
CA MET A 1 7.59 19.87 -0.49
C MET A 1 7.03 20.04 0.91
N GLY A 2 5.75 20.39 1.04
CA GLY A 2 5.08 20.50 2.34
C GLY A 2 4.22 19.27 2.54
N PHE A 3 4.46 18.54 3.63
CA PHE A 3 3.61 17.45 4.09
C PHE A 3 2.40 18.07 4.81
N ASP A 4 1.18 17.59 4.53
CA ASP A 4 0.02 17.94 5.36
C ASP A 4 0.14 17.21 6.71
N LYS A 5 -0.54 17.68 7.76
CA LYS A 5 -0.35 17.18 9.13
C LYS A 5 -0.63 15.67 9.28
N GLY A 6 -1.38 15.08 8.35
CA GLY A 6 -1.67 13.64 8.29
C GLY A 6 -0.62 12.77 7.60
N ASP A 7 0.34 13.36 6.88
CA ASP A 7 1.28 12.65 6.02
C ASP A 7 2.51 12.13 6.77
N LEU A 8 3.03 12.92 7.73
CA LEU A 8 4.20 12.55 8.54
C LEU A 8 3.97 11.27 9.37
N PRO A 9 2.81 11.08 10.05
CA PRO A 9 2.53 9.82 10.74
C PRO A 9 2.45 8.60 9.82
N LEU A 10 2.13 8.80 8.53
CA LEU A 10 2.08 7.71 7.55
C LEU A 10 3.48 7.29 7.14
N GLU A 11 4.37 8.24 6.87
CA GLU A 11 5.79 7.95 6.58
C GLU A 11 6.49 7.29 7.78
N GLU A 12 6.25 7.77 9.00
CA GLU A 12 6.74 7.10 10.23
C GLU A 12 6.20 5.66 10.35
N ARG A 13 4.92 5.45 10.05
CA ARG A 13 4.30 4.12 10.09
C ARG A 13 4.87 3.19 9.02
N TYR A 14 5.13 3.69 7.81
CA TYR A 14 5.69 2.87 6.72
C TYR A 14 7.17 2.57 6.93
N GLY A 15 7.90 3.50 7.55
CA GLY A 15 9.29 3.32 7.97
C GLY A 15 9.48 2.50 9.24
N ASP A 16 8.41 2.10 9.93
CA ASP A 16 8.50 1.22 11.10
C ASP A 16 8.91 -0.20 10.67
N TRP A 17 10.20 -0.48 10.85
CA TRP A 17 10.83 -1.74 10.46
C TRP A 17 10.51 -2.93 11.37
N THR A 18 9.71 -2.77 12.43
CA THR A 18 9.26 -3.91 13.27
C THR A 18 8.49 -4.98 12.47
N ILE A 19 7.97 -4.61 11.29
CA ILE A 19 7.32 -5.56 10.37
C ILE A 19 8.28 -6.59 9.76
N LYS A 20 9.59 -6.31 9.66
CA LYS A 20 10.58 -7.31 9.19
C LYS A 20 10.63 -8.53 10.07
N ASP A 21 10.62 -8.33 11.40
CA ASP A 21 10.72 -9.44 12.36
C ASP A 21 9.48 -10.35 12.27
N GLN A 22 8.32 -9.74 12.02
CA GLN A 22 7.07 -10.47 11.78
C GLN A 22 7.16 -11.27 10.47
N ILE A 23 7.65 -10.68 9.39
CA ILE A 23 7.79 -11.36 8.11
C ILE A 23 8.87 -12.46 8.16
N ASP A 24 9.97 -12.24 8.86
CA ASP A 24 10.99 -13.26 9.11
C ASP A 24 10.40 -14.44 9.89
N THR A 25 9.51 -14.18 10.83
CA THR A 25 8.78 -15.23 11.56
C THR A 25 7.89 -16.03 10.60
N MET A 26 7.15 -15.36 9.71
CA MET A 26 6.32 -16.04 8.70
C MET A 26 7.16 -16.85 7.70
N GLY A 27 8.30 -16.32 7.26
CA GLY A 27 9.24 -17.01 6.37
C GLY A 27 9.83 -18.27 7.00
N LYS A 28 10.23 -18.20 8.28
CA LYS A 28 10.69 -19.38 9.05
C LYS A 28 9.62 -20.48 9.16
N LEU A 29 8.35 -20.11 9.20
CA LEU A 29 7.22 -21.04 9.23
C LEU A 29 6.86 -21.60 7.85
N GLY A 30 7.61 -21.27 6.80
CA GLY A 30 7.41 -21.79 5.44
C GLY A 30 6.42 -20.98 4.61
N THR A 31 6.05 -19.76 5.02
CA THR A 31 5.26 -18.86 4.18
C THR A 31 6.06 -18.53 2.93
N ASN A 32 5.51 -18.83 1.76
CA ASN A 32 6.17 -18.66 0.47
C ASN A 32 5.54 -17.57 -0.40
N THR A 33 4.50 -16.89 0.09
CA THR A 33 3.77 -15.85 -0.64
C THR A 33 3.45 -14.68 0.28
N LEU A 34 3.71 -13.45 -0.18
CA LEU A 34 3.34 -12.21 0.49
C LEU A 34 2.48 -11.37 -0.45
N ARG A 35 1.23 -11.07 -0.04
CA ARG A 35 0.37 -10.11 -0.74
C ARG A 35 0.45 -8.76 -0.05
N ILE A 36 0.78 -7.72 -0.81
CA ILE A 36 0.89 -6.33 -0.33
C ILE A 36 -0.23 -5.51 -1.00
N PRO A 37 -1.31 -5.21 -0.27
CA PRO A 37 -2.33 -4.29 -0.74
C PRO A 37 -1.81 -2.85 -0.76
N THR A 38 -2.06 -2.16 -1.87
CA THR A 38 -1.67 -0.77 -2.11
C THR A 38 -2.87 0.03 -2.57
N THR A 39 -2.90 1.32 -2.24
CA THR A 39 -3.86 2.25 -2.84
C THR A 39 -3.32 2.75 -4.18
N TYR A 40 -4.18 3.28 -5.07
CA TYR A 40 -3.69 3.97 -6.28
C TYR A 40 -2.75 5.14 -5.96
N ALA A 41 -2.85 5.74 -4.77
CA ALA A 41 -2.03 6.87 -4.35
C ALA A 41 -0.57 6.48 -4.02
N ALA A 42 -0.25 5.18 -3.96
CA ALA A 42 1.14 4.73 -3.99
C ALA A 42 1.78 4.89 -5.39
N TRP A 43 0.97 4.97 -6.45
CA TRP A 43 1.43 4.87 -7.84
C TRP A 43 1.22 6.15 -8.63
N VAL A 44 0.13 6.88 -8.35
CA VAL A 44 -0.24 8.09 -9.09
C VAL A 44 -0.85 9.14 -8.17
N LYS A 45 -0.45 10.40 -8.38
CA LYS A 45 -1.08 11.55 -7.71
C LYS A 45 -2.30 11.99 -8.51
N VAL A 46 -3.49 11.75 -7.97
CA VAL A 46 -4.76 12.17 -8.58
C VAL A 46 -5.20 13.52 -8.01
N PRO A 47 -5.45 14.54 -8.85
CA PRO A 47 -5.99 15.82 -8.37
C PRO A 47 -7.31 15.64 -7.61
N GLY A 48 -7.43 16.28 -6.45
CA GLY A 48 -8.63 16.18 -5.60
C GLY A 48 -8.70 14.93 -4.70
N SER A 49 -7.84 13.93 -4.92
CA SER A 49 -7.70 12.80 -4.01
C SER A 49 -7.23 13.27 -2.63
N ARG A 50 -7.88 12.74 -1.58
CA ARG A 50 -7.46 12.93 -0.18
C ARG A 50 -6.50 11.86 0.32
N LEU A 51 -6.24 10.83 -0.48
CA LEU A 51 -5.26 9.80 -0.15
C LEU A 51 -3.84 10.37 -0.25
N TYR A 52 -3.01 9.97 0.71
CA TYR A 52 -1.61 10.35 0.77
C TYR A 52 -0.82 9.84 -0.44
N PHE A 53 -0.04 10.72 -1.07
CA PHE A 53 0.92 10.38 -2.13
C PHE A 53 2.32 10.72 -1.63
N GLY A 54 3.16 9.69 -1.53
CA GLY A 54 4.46 9.73 -0.84
C GLY A 54 5.32 8.53 -1.16
N ASP A 55 6.18 8.11 -0.23
CA ASP A 55 7.32 7.23 -0.53
C ASP A 55 7.01 5.72 -0.53
N HIS A 56 5.73 5.37 -0.67
CA HIS A 56 5.21 4.00 -0.67
C HIS A 56 6.05 3.03 -1.52
N GLN A 57 6.46 3.45 -2.72
CA GLN A 57 7.21 2.58 -3.65
C GLN A 57 8.58 2.19 -3.10
N ASN A 58 9.27 3.09 -2.39
CA ASN A 58 10.55 2.77 -1.76
C ASN A 58 10.35 1.77 -0.62
N TYR A 59 9.36 1.98 0.25
CA TYR A 59 9.04 1.03 1.31
C TYR A 59 8.64 -0.36 0.77
N ILE A 60 7.83 -0.39 -0.29
CA ILE A 60 7.42 -1.64 -0.96
C ILE A 60 8.64 -2.34 -1.57
N ALA A 61 9.54 -1.60 -2.25
CA ALA A 61 10.75 -2.17 -2.85
C ALA A 61 11.66 -2.75 -1.77
N ASP A 62 11.87 -2.03 -0.68
CA ASP A 62 12.72 -2.43 0.44
C ASP A 62 12.23 -3.71 1.11
N ILE A 63 10.92 -3.82 1.40
CA ILE A 63 10.38 -5.02 2.02
C ILE A 63 10.34 -6.20 1.04
N THR A 64 9.98 -5.94 -0.23
CA THR A 64 9.95 -6.98 -1.28
C THR A 64 11.33 -7.57 -1.50
N LYS A 65 12.37 -6.72 -1.56
CA LYS A 65 13.76 -7.16 -1.65
C LYS A 65 14.15 -8.03 -0.45
N HIS A 66 13.88 -7.58 0.77
CA HIS A 66 14.20 -8.32 2.00
C HIS A 66 13.60 -9.74 2.00
N VAL A 67 12.33 -9.88 1.62
CA VAL A 67 11.63 -11.18 1.70
C VAL A 67 11.98 -12.13 0.57
N ILE A 68 12.23 -11.60 -0.63
CA ILE A 68 12.69 -12.39 -1.77
C ILE A 68 14.10 -12.92 -1.48
N GLU A 69 15.04 -12.04 -1.12
CA GLU A 69 16.44 -12.42 -0.91
C GLU A 69 16.62 -13.39 0.25
N ARG A 70 15.84 -13.23 1.33
CA ARG A 70 16.02 -14.03 2.54
C ARG A 70 15.22 -15.33 2.57
N TRP A 71 14.03 -15.34 1.99
CA TRP A 71 13.08 -16.44 2.17
C TRP A 71 12.54 -17.00 0.84
N ASN A 72 12.98 -16.46 -0.31
CA ASN A 72 12.49 -16.85 -1.65
C ASN A 72 10.96 -16.77 -1.76
N VAL A 73 10.38 -15.73 -1.16
CA VAL A 73 8.92 -15.48 -1.14
C VAL A 73 8.46 -14.89 -2.47
N HIS A 74 7.35 -15.40 -3.01
CA HIS A 74 6.63 -14.79 -4.13
C HIS A 74 5.83 -13.58 -3.64
N VAL A 75 5.95 -12.43 -4.31
CA VAL A 75 5.27 -11.19 -3.88
C VAL A 75 4.18 -10.81 -4.87
N ILE A 76 2.98 -10.56 -4.35
CA ILE A 76 1.82 -10.04 -5.09
C ILE A 76 1.60 -8.59 -4.67
N ILE A 77 1.77 -7.67 -5.59
CA ILE A 77 1.39 -6.27 -5.41
C ILE A 77 -0.07 -6.11 -5.84
N ASP A 78 -0.93 -5.77 -4.90
CA ASP A 78 -2.37 -5.69 -5.10
C ASP A 78 -2.81 -4.22 -5.15
N LEU A 79 -3.49 -3.83 -6.22
CA LEU A 79 -4.06 -2.50 -6.36
C LEU A 79 -5.49 -2.52 -5.80
N LEU A 80 -5.60 -2.22 -4.51
CA LEU A 80 -6.83 -2.41 -3.74
C LEU A 80 -7.87 -1.30 -3.97
N SER A 81 -7.41 -0.10 -4.29
CA SER A 81 -8.26 1.05 -4.62
C SER A 81 -7.96 1.58 -6.01
N LEU A 82 -8.98 2.16 -6.65
CA LEU A 82 -8.84 2.91 -7.90
C LEU A 82 -9.48 4.29 -7.73
N PRO A 83 -9.06 5.30 -8.51
CA PRO A 83 -9.66 6.64 -8.44
C PRO A 83 -11.18 6.54 -8.61
N GLY A 84 -11.91 7.27 -7.77
CA GLY A 84 -13.38 7.29 -7.73
C GLY A 84 -14.04 6.14 -6.96
N GLY A 85 -13.29 5.18 -6.43
CA GLY A 85 -13.80 4.15 -5.51
C GLY A 85 -14.43 2.95 -6.20
N VAL A 86 -13.95 1.75 -5.83
CA VAL A 86 -14.37 0.49 -6.47
C VAL A 86 -15.50 -0.27 -5.76
N ASN A 87 -15.82 0.08 -4.50
CA ASN A 87 -16.75 -0.75 -3.71
C ASN A 87 -17.44 -0.05 -2.52
N ILE A 88 -17.64 1.27 -2.51
CA ILE A 88 -18.23 2.09 -1.42
C ILE A 88 -17.58 1.96 -0.03
N LEU A 89 -16.61 1.06 0.15
CA LEU A 89 -15.88 0.86 1.40
C LEU A 89 -14.61 1.70 1.39
N GLN A 90 -14.09 2.01 2.58
CA GLN A 90 -12.84 2.75 2.74
C GLN A 90 -11.66 2.14 1.96
N ILE A 91 -11.60 0.81 1.88
CA ILE A 91 -10.52 0.12 1.14
C ILE A 91 -10.55 0.38 -0.36
N GLY A 92 -11.71 0.73 -0.93
CA GLY A 92 -11.87 0.97 -2.36
C GLY A 92 -11.49 2.38 -2.80
N GLU A 93 -11.51 3.35 -1.89
CA GLU A 93 -10.93 4.71 -1.97
C GLU A 93 -11.36 5.50 -0.72
N ALA A 94 -12.68 5.58 -0.50
CA ALA A 94 -13.31 6.23 0.64
C ALA A 94 -14.76 5.73 0.79
N PHE A 95 -15.35 5.90 1.98
CA PHE A 95 -16.75 5.52 2.21
C PHE A 95 -17.70 6.26 1.26
N GLY A 96 -18.60 5.51 0.62
CA GLY A 96 -19.59 6.04 -0.31
C GLY A 96 -19.06 6.38 -1.71
N HIS A 97 -17.77 6.15 -2.00
CA HIS A 97 -17.22 6.37 -3.33
C HIS A 97 -17.42 5.13 -4.23
N ASP A 98 -18.09 5.31 -5.37
CA ASP A 98 -18.38 4.27 -6.37
C ASP A 98 -18.30 4.76 -7.84
N ALA A 99 -17.73 5.95 -8.08
CA ALA A 99 -17.64 6.54 -9.42
C ALA A 99 -16.86 5.66 -10.40
N TYR A 100 -15.88 4.87 -9.95
CA TYR A 100 -15.15 3.94 -10.81
C TYR A 100 -16.08 2.91 -11.45
N VAL A 101 -16.88 2.21 -10.63
CA VAL A 101 -17.78 1.15 -11.10
C VAL A 101 -19.00 1.69 -11.85
N GLN A 102 -19.29 2.98 -11.70
CA GLN A 102 -20.34 3.67 -12.45
C GLN A 102 -19.85 4.33 -13.75
N GLY A 103 -18.54 4.33 -14.02
CA GLY A 103 -17.95 4.98 -15.20
C GLY A 103 -18.06 6.52 -15.19
N ARG A 104 -17.93 7.15 -14.01
CA ARG A 104 -18.15 8.59 -13.79
C ARG A 104 -16.86 9.37 -13.41
N LEU A 105 -15.69 8.85 -13.81
CA LEU A 105 -14.37 9.44 -13.50
C LEU A 105 -14.08 10.71 -14.31
#